data_AF-I9ASY0-F1
#
_entry.id   AF-I9ASY0-F1
#
_cell.length_a   1.000
_cell.length_b   1.000
_cell.length_c   1.000
_cell.angle_alpha   90.00
_cell.angle_beta   90.00
_cell.angle_gamma   90.00
#
_symmetry.space_group_name_H-M   'P 1'
#
loop_
_entity.id
_entity.type
_entity.pdbx_description
1 polymer ?
#
loop_
_entity_poly.entity_id
_entity_poly.type
_entity_poly.pdbx_seq_one_letter_code
_entity_poly.pdbx_strand_id
1 'polypeptide(L)'
;MIHKHRFTVLAGIVIFSGLLIFSLLHLLPLNIFSIQQKPEPAPQKIYDYYLILDETDGHSLMYVPLVVSVGDEILTEENKLYQVVKIEENRAYARFVKDISLDKYKKK
;
A
#
# COMPACT_ATOMS: atom_id res chain seq x y z
N MET A 1 -57.66 -15.35 41.58
CA MET A 1 -57.08 -13.99 41.41
C MET A 1 -55.57 -14.01 41.14
N ILE A 2 -54.82 -15.03 41.58
CA ILE A 2 -53.34 -15.10 41.47
C ILE A 2 -52.84 -15.27 40.01
N HIS A 3 -53.58 -15.98 39.15
CA HIS A 3 -53.16 -16.22 37.77
C HIS A 3 -53.19 -14.97 36.88
N LYS A 4 -54.14 -14.04 37.11
CA LYS A 4 -54.23 -12.78 36.36
C LYS A 4 -53.04 -11.86 36.66
N HIS A 5 -52.61 -11.78 37.93
CA HIS A 5 -51.44 -10.99 38.34
C HIS A 5 -50.12 -11.54 37.79
N ARG A 6 -49.96 -12.86 37.74
CA ARG A 6 -48.79 -13.50 37.12
C ARG A 6 -48.72 -13.22 35.62
N PHE A 7 -49.87 -13.24 34.93
CA PHE A 7 -49.95 -12.96 33.50
C PHE A 7 -49.61 -11.49 33.18
N THR A 8 -50.09 -10.54 33.97
CA THR A 8 -49.75 -9.11 33.79
C THR A 8 -48.26 -8.82 34.04
N VAL A 9 -47.65 -9.50 35.01
CA VAL A 9 -46.20 -9.36 35.28
C VAL A 9 -45.37 -9.95 34.13
N LEU A 10 -45.75 -11.12 33.62
CA LEU A 10 -45.10 -11.74 32.45
C LEU A 10 -45.19 -10.84 31.21
N ALA A 11 -46.37 -10.28 30.93
CA ALA A 11 -46.56 -9.35 29.81
C ALA A 11 -45.68 -8.09 29.95
N GLY A 12 -45.57 -7.55 31.17
CA GLY A 12 -44.69 -6.41 31.45
C GLY A 12 -43.21 -6.72 31.21
N ILE A 13 -42.74 -7.89 31.62
CA ILE A 13 -41.35 -8.34 31.38
C ILE A 13 -41.07 -8.46 29.89
N VAL A 14 -42.02 -9.01 29.11
CA VAL A 14 -41.86 -9.16 27.65
C VAL A 14 -41.76 -7.79 26.97
N ILE A 15 -42.61 -6.85 27.34
CA ILE A 15 -42.59 -5.48 26.77
C ILE A 15 -41.28 -4.77 27.12
N PHE A 16 -40.85 -4.86 28.39
CA PHE A 16 -39.61 -4.24 28.85
C PHE A 16 -38.38 -4.85 28.16
N SER A 17 -38.36 -6.18 28.01
CA SER A 17 -37.31 -6.89 27.28
C SER A 17 -37.26 -6.48 25.81
N GLY A 18 -38.43 -6.31 25.17
CA GLY A 18 -38.53 -5.83 23.79
C GLY A 18 -37.95 -4.42 23.61
N LEU A 19 -38.26 -3.50 24.54
CA LEU A 19 -37.71 -2.13 24.52
C LEU A 19 -36.18 -2.12 24.73
N LEU A 20 -35.67 -2.97 25.62
CA LEU A 20 -34.23 -3.12 25.85
C LEU A 20 -33.51 -3.62 24.60
N ILE A 21 -34.05 -4.66 23.94
CA ILE A 21 -33.46 -5.20 22.70
C ILE A 21 -33.49 -4.15 21.59
N PHE A 22 -34.60 -3.42 21.42
CA PHE A 22 -34.71 -2.36 20.43
C PHE A 22 -33.68 -1.24 20.67
N SER A 23 -33.54 -0.79 21.92
CA SER A 23 -32.55 0.22 22.29
C SER A 23 -31.13 -0.26 22.02
N LEU A 24 -30.81 -1.51 22.34
CA LEU A 24 -29.50 -2.09 22.09
C LEU A 24 -29.19 -2.17 20.58
N LEU A 25 -30.16 -2.58 19.76
CA LEU A 25 -30.01 -2.66 18.31
C LEU A 25 -29.82 -1.28 17.66
N HIS A 26 -30.50 -0.24 18.16
CA HIS A 26 -30.33 1.13 17.66
C HIS A 26 -28.96 1.72 18.03
N LEU A 27 -28.41 1.34 19.19
CA LEU A 27 -27.10 1.84 19.64
C LEU A 27 -25.92 1.05 19.06
N LEU A 28 -26.16 -0.14 18.50
CA LEU A 28 -25.10 -0.96 17.90
C LEU A 28 -24.69 -0.36 16.54
N PRO A 29 -23.43 0.06 16.36
CA PRO A 29 -22.97 0.50 15.06
C PRO A 29 -22.85 -0.71 14.14
N LEU A 30 -23.84 -0.96 13.28
CA LEU A 30 -23.86 -2.09 12.33
C LEU A 30 -22.70 -2.08 11.30
N ASN A 31 -21.81 -1.08 11.37
CA ASN A 31 -20.67 -0.89 10.49
C ASN A 31 -19.44 -1.76 10.85
N ILE A 32 -19.54 -2.65 11.85
CA ILE A 32 -18.43 -3.52 12.29
C ILE A 32 -17.99 -4.52 11.21
N PHE A 33 -18.87 -4.82 10.25
CA PHE A 33 -18.59 -5.68 9.10
C PHE A 33 -18.13 -4.92 7.85
N SER A 34 -17.96 -3.59 7.93
CA SER A 34 -17.39 -2.86 6.81
C SER A 34 -15.91 -3.18 6.71
N ILE A 35 -15.60 -4.07 5.78
CA ILE A 35 -14.25 -4.33 5.31
C ILE A 35 -13.77 -3.02 4.70
N GLN A 36 -13.07 -2.20 5.49
CA GLN A 36 -12.47 -0.97 5.00
C GLN A 36 -11.41 -1.39 3.99
N GLN A 37 -11.78 -1.44 2.71
CA GLN A 37 -10.85 -1.72 1.63
C GLN A 37 -9.74 -0.69 1.71
N LYS A 38 -8.50 -1.15 1.87
CA LYS A 38 -7.34 -0.28 1.76
C LYS A 38 -7.49 0.49 0.44
N PRO A 39 -7.35 1.82 0.43
CA PRO A 39 -7.43 2.59 -0.80
C PRO A 39 -6.54 1.92 -1.85
N GLU A 40 -7.12 1.58 -2.99
CA GLU A 40 -6.35 1.04 -4.10
C GLU A 40 -5.26 2.06 -4.42
N PRO A 41 -3.98 1.67 -4.44
CA PRO A 41 -2.91 2.61 -4.79
C PRO A 41 -3.22 3.18 -6.16
N ALA A 42 -3.15 4.51 -6.29
CA ALA A 42 -3.39 5.17 -7.55
C ALA A 42 -2.54 4.51 -8.65
N PRO A 43 -3.10 4.24 -9.84
CA PRO A 43 -2.35 3.62 -10.92
C PRO A 43 -1.10 4.44 -11.21
N GLN A 44 0.07 3.79 -11.16
CA GLN A 44 1.34 4.43 -11.49
C GLN A 44 1.29 4.89 -12.95
N LYS A 45 1.50 6.19 -13.17
CA LYS A 45 1.58 6.74 -14.54
C LYS A 45 2.79 6.12 -15.23
N ILE A 46 2.56 5.54 -16.40
CA ILE A 46 3.62 5.04 -17.27
C ILE A 46 4.07 6.22 -18.14
N TYR A 47 5.37 6.47 -18.15
CA TYR A 47 5.99 7.53 -18.94
C TYR A 47 6.70 6.93 -20.16
N ASP A 48 6.82 7.72 -21.23
CA ASP A 48 7.53 7.32 -22.46
C ASP A 48 9.03 7.08 -22.21
N TYR A 49 9.60 7.77 -21.23
CA TYR A 49 10.97 7.61 -20.79
C TYR A 49 11.13 7.90 -19.30
N TYR A 50 12.15 7.29 -18.71
CA TYR A 50 12.60 7.57 -17.35
C TYR A 50 14.00 8.21 -17.37
N LEU A 51 14.17 9.23 -16.55
CA LEU A 51 15.45 9.88 -16.26
C LEU A 51 16.07 9.20 -15.05
N ILE A 52 17.20 8.55 -15.23
CA ILE A 52 17.95 7.92 -14.16
C ILE A 52 18.90 8.95 -13.55
N LEU A 53 18.77 9.18 -12.25
CA LEU A 53 19.54 10.16 -11.49
C LEU A 53 20.36 9.47 -10.41
N ASP A 54 21.55 9.96 -10.11
CA ASP A 54 22.27 9.58 -8.88
C ASP A 54 21.51 10.14 -7.67
N GLU A 55 21.27 9.30 -6.65
CA GLU A 55 20.54 9.74 -5.44
C GLU A 55 21.29 10.78 -4.60
N THR A 56 22.61 10.88 -4.76
CA THR A 56 23.49 11.64 -3.86
C THR A 56 23.54 13.11 -4.23
N ASP A 57 23.74 13.39 -5.52
CA ASP A 57 23.95 14.74 -6.06
C ASP A 57 22.93 15.10 -7.16
N GLY A 58 22.09 14.14 -7.58
CA GLY A 58 21.03 14.36 -8.56
C GLY A 58 21.52 14.53 -10.00
N HIS A 59 22.77 14.19 -10.32
CA HIS A 59 23.23 14.24 -11.71
C HIS A 59 22.58 13.13 -12.54
N SER A 60 22.38 13.40 -13.84
CA SER A 60 21.80 12.43 -14.76
C SER A 60 22.81 11.35 -15.10
N LEU A 61 22.41 10.09 -14.88
CA LEU A 61 23.18 8.91 -15.28
C LEU A 61 22.82 8.50 -16.70
N MET A 62 21.53 8.42 -17.04
CA MET A 62 21.05 8.05 -18.38
C MET A 62 19.55 8.29 -18.58
N TYR A 63 19.09 8.13 -19.82
CA TYR A 63 17.67 8.14 -20.21
C TYR A 63 17.28 6.77 -20.75
N VAL A 64 16.16 6.21 -20.25
CA VAL A 64 15.72 4.86 -20.59
C VAL A 64 14.27 4.87 -21.08
N PRO A 65 13.97 4.40 -22.30
CA PRO A 65 12.61 4.31 -22.85
C PRO A 65 11.91 2.99 -22.44
N LEU A 66 12.14 2.53 -21.22
CA LEU A 66 11.59 1.30 -20.65
C LEU A 66 11.07 1.61 -19.25
N VAL A 67 10.05 0.88 -18.82
CA VAL A 67 9.54 0.99 -17.45
C VAL A 67 10.63 0.57 -16.48
N VAL A 68 10.92 1.45 -15.53
CA VAL A 68 11.91 1.22 -14.47
C VAL A 68 11.17 0.91 -13.17
N SER A 69 11.70 -0.03 -12.40
CA SER A 69 11.20 -0.42 -11.09
C SER A 69 12.24 -0.19 -9.99
N VAL A 70 11.77 -0.01 -8.76
CA VAL A 70 12.66 0.00 -7.59
C VAL A 70 13.30 -1.39 -7.47
N GLY A 71 14.62 -1.42 -7.32
CA GLY A 71 15.43 -2.64 -7.29
C GLY A 71 16.17 -2.92 -8.60
N ASP A 72 15.78 -2.28 -9.71
CA ASP A 72 16.46 -2.45 -11.00
C ASP A 72 17.93 -2.01 -10.91
N GLU A 73 18.81 -2.76 -11.57
CA GLU A 73 20.23 -2.47 -11.65
C GLU A 73 20.58 -1.81 -12.98
N ILE A 74 21.42 -0.79 -12.91
CA ILE A 74 21.81 0.04 -14.04
C ILE A 74 23.34 0.09 -14.08
N LEU A 75 23.90 -0.26 -15.23
CA LEU A 75 25.35 -0.21 -15.48
C LEU A 75 25.66 0.97 -16.40
N THR A 76 26.50 1.89 -15.95
CA THR A 76 26.91 3.06 -16.74
C THR A 76 28.08 2.74 -17.68
N GLU A 77 28.37 3.65 -18.60
CA GLU A 77 29.50 3.54 -19.54
C GLU A 77 30.86 3.49 -18.83
N GLU A 78 30.96 4.08 -17.64
CA GLU A 78 32.16 4.06 -16.79
C GLU A 78 32.31 2.75 -16.00
N ASN A 79 31.51 1.73 -16.30
CA ASN A 79 31.43 0.47 -15.57
C ASN A 79 31.02 0.61 -14.09
N LYS A 80 30.18 1.60 -13.78
CA LYS A 80 29.63 1.76 -12.43
C LYS A 80 28.24 1.13 -12.34
N LEU A 81 28.05 0.25 -11.37
CA LEU A 81 26.76 -0.37 -11.09
C LEU A 81 25.98 0.49 -10.10
N TYR A 82 24.75 0.81 -10.44
CA TYR A 82 23.78 1.52 -9.63
C TYR A 82 22.52 0.66 -9.43
N GLN A 83 21.78 0.90 -8.36
CA GLN A 83 20.47 0.27 -8.12
C GLN A 83 19.41 1.34 -7.86
N VAL A 84 18.27 1.25 -8.54
CA VAL A 84 17.14 2.17 -8.36
C VAL A 84 16.53 1.97 -6.99
N VAL A 85 16.50 3.02 -6.16
CA VAL A 85 15.97 2.98 -4.79
C VAL A 85 14.64 3.69 -4.64
N LYS A 86 14.33 4.61 -5.56
CA LYS A 86 13.15 5.48 -5.48
C LYS A 86 12.75 5.96 -6.87
N ILE A 87 11.45 6.05 -7.12
CA ILE A 87 10.90 6.60 -8.35
C ILE A 87 9.90 7.70 -7.99
N GLU A 88 10.09 8.88 -8.57
CA GLU A 88 9.17 10.00 -8.47
C GLU A 88 8.84 10.48 -9.88
N GLU A 89 7.58 10.35 -10.27
CA GLU A 89 7.14 10.64 -11.64
C GLU A 89 7.98 9.85 -12.66
N ASN A 90 8.62 10.53 -13.60
CA ASN A 90 9.52 9.95 -14.59
C ASN A 90 10.99 9.94 -14.16
N ARG A 91 11.28 10.16 -12.88
CA ARG A 91 12.65 10.22 -12.33
C ARG A 91 12.90 9.00 -11.46
N ALA A 92 13.91 8.22 -11.82
CA ALA A 92 14.38 7.10 -11.04
C ALA A 92 15.71 7.47 -10.37
N TYR A 93 15.72 7.53 -9.04
CA TYR A 93 16.92 7.78 -8.25
C TYR A 93 17.62 6.46 -7.97
N ALA A 94 18.89 6.39 -8.30
CA ALA A 94 19.71 5.20 -8.18
C ALA A 94 20.91 5.43 -7.25
N ARG A 95 21.19 4.44 -6.42
CA ARG A 95 22.31 4.41 -5.49
C ARG A 95 23.48 3.67 -6.10
N PHE A 96 24.68 4.21 -5.98
CA PHE A 96 25.91 3.50 -6.36
C PHE A 96 26.07 2.21 -5.55
N VAL A 97 26.35 1.11 -6.24
CA VAL A 97 26.57 -0.21 -5.65
C VAL A 97 28.05 -0.58 -5.67
N LYS A 98 28.69 -0.59 -6.85
CA LYS A 98 30.10 -0.97 -7.03
C LYS A 98 30.63 -0.65 -8.43
N ASP A 99 31.95 -0.57 -8.54
CA ASP A 99 32.64 -0.61 -9.83
C ASP A 99 32.71 -2.04 -10.39
N ILE A 100 32.54 -2.17 -11.70
CA ILE A 100 32.63 -3.42 -12.44
C ILE A 100 33.95 -3.45 -13.21
N SER A 101 34.89 -4.28 -12.77
CA SER A 101 36.07 -4.60 -13.58
C SER A 101 35.73 -5.72 -14.57
N LEU A 102 35.88 -5.45 -15.87
CA LEU A 102 35.67 -6.43 -16.94
C LEU A 102 36.95 -7.22 -17.28
N ASP A 103 38.12 -6.79 -16.80
CA ASP A 103 39.40 -7.43 -17.13
C ASP A 103 39.47 -8.88 -16.65
N LYS A 104 38.75 -9.21 -15.57
CA LYS A 104 38.60 -10.58 -15.08
C LYS A 104 37.89 -11.54 -16.05
N TYR A 105 37.24 -11.04 -17.10
CA TYR A 105 36.51 -11.84 -18.09
C TYR A 105 37.17 -11.89 -19.47
N LYS A 106 38.29 -11.19 -19.69
CA LYS A 106 39.04 -11.30 -20.95
C LYS A 106 39.69 -12.68 -21.02
N LYS A 107 39.19 -13.55 -21.92
CA LYS A 107 39.88 -14.80 -22.27
C LYS A 107 41.20 -14.46 -22.95
N LYS A 108 42.28 -15.13 -22.51
CA LYS A 108 43.59 -15.11 -23.17
C LYS A 108 43.51 -15.68 -24.58
#